data_AF-A0AAW1TMG4-F1
#
_entry.id   AF-A0AAW1TMG4-F1
#
_cell.length_a   1.000
_cell.length_b   1.000
_cell.length_c   1.000
_cell.angle_alpha   90.00
_cell.angle_beta   90.00
_cell.angle_gamma   90.00
#
_symmetry.space_group_name_H-M   'P 1'
#
loop_
_entity.id
_entity.type
_entity.pdbx_description
1 polymer ?
#
loop_
_entity_poly.entity_id
_entity_poly.type
_entity_poly.pdbx_seq_one_letter_code
_entity_poly.pdbx_strand_id
1 'polypeptide(L)' 'MRYLRSVKGCTLLDRIRNDDIRRELKIFNLCDRIREYRNCWKDHVQRMTDARLPKAILEVDDDDDLKLFEMG' A
#
# COMPACT_ATOMS: atom_id res chain seq x y z
N MET A 1 -16.61 7.18 -3.00
CA MET A 1 -16.89 6.33 -4.17
C MET A 1 -17.61 7.04 -5.34
N ARG A 2 -17.86 8.36 -5.32
CA ARG A 2 -18.61 9.04 -6.40
C ARG A 2 -17.97 8.89 -7.79
N TYR A 3 -16.66 9.11 -7.89
CA TYR A 3 -15.92 8.93 -9.14
C TYR A 3 -16.00 7.48 -9.65
N LEU A 4 -15.72 6.50 -8.79
CA LEU A 4 -15.80 5.07 -9.17
C LEU A 4 -17.21 4.61 -9.51
N ARG A 5 -18.23 5.17 -8.85
CA ARG A 5 -19.63 4.96 -9.22
C ARG A 5 -19.93 5.49 -10.62
N SER A 6 -19.41 6.67 -10.96
CA SER A 6 -19.49 7.23 -12.32
C SER A 6 -18.77 6.35 -13.35
N VAL A 7 -17.55 5.89 -13.05
CA VAL A 7 -16.78 5.00 -13.95
C VAL A 7 -17.48 3.67 -14.15
N LYS A 8 -18.09 3.10 -13.10
CA LYS A 8 -18.90 1.87 -13.18
C LYS A 8 -20.26 2.10 -13.86
N GLY A 9 -20.73 3.34 -13.95
CA GLY A 9 -22.07 3.66 -14.47
C GLY A 9 -23.21 3.34 -13.49
N CYS A 10 -22.95 3.34 -12.19
CA CYS A 10 -23.96 3.08 -11.15
C CYS A 10 -24.22 4.31 -10.27
N THR A 11 -25.42 4.37 -9.71
CA THR A 11 -25.92 5.41 -8.83
C THR A 11 -25.93 4.96 -7.37
N LEU A 12 -26.46 5.79 -6.47
CA LEU A 12 -26.73 5.40 -5.08
C LEU A 12 -27.96 4.49 -4.96
N LEU A 13 -28.91 4.56 -5.91
CA LEU A 13 -30.16 3.79 -5.89
C LEU A 13 -29.93 2.31 -6.16
N ASP A 14 -28.84 1.96 -6.88
CA ASP A 14 -28.47 0.58 -7.17
C ASP A 14 -28.01 -0.18 -5.92
N ARG A 15 -27.82 0.50 -4.78
CA ARG A 15 -27.45 -0.07 -3.47
C ARG A 15 -26.22 -1.01 -3.49
N ILE A 16 -25.36 -0.87 -4.49
CA ILE A 16 -24.13 -1.64 -4.61
C ILE A 16 -23.13 -1.21 -3.53
N ARG A 17 -22.51 -2.18 -2.85
CA ARG A 17 -21.48 -1.89 -1.84
C ARG A 17 -20.22 -1.34 -2.49
N ASN A 18 -19.53 -0.48 -1.76
CA ASN A 18 -18.30 0.15 -2.24
C ASN A 18 -17.20 -0.88 -2.55
N ASP A 19 -17.11 -1.94 -1.76
CA ASP A 19 -16.11 -2.99 -1.97
C ASP A 19 -16.37 -3.80 -3.24
N ASP A 20 -17.64 -4.03 -3.57
CA ASP A 20 -18.02 -4.69 -4.84
C ASP A 20 -17.63 -3.82 -6.05
N ILE A 21 -17.82 -2.49 -5.96
CA ILE A 21 -17.39 -1.55 -7.00
C ILE A 21 -15.87 -1.59 -7.18
N ARG A 22 -15.11 -1.59 -6.08
CA ARG A 22 -13.64 -1.66 -6.15
C ARG A 22 -13.16 -2.98 -6.75
N ARG A 23 -13.77 -4.09 -6.34
CA ARG A 23 -13.45 -5.44 -6.83
C ARG A 23 -13.72 -5.58 -8.32
N GLU A 24 -14.89 -5.15 -8.78
CA GLU A 24 -15.26 -5.22 -10.21
C GLU A 24 -14.40 -4.33 -11.09
N LEU A 25 -14.06 -3.12 -10.61
CA LEU A 25 -13.15 -2.22 -11.32
C LEU A 25 -11.68 -2.64 -11.18
N LYS A 26 -11.39 -3.77 -10.52
CA LYS A 26 -10.04 -4.28 -10.25
C LYS A 26 -9.12 -3.22 -9.64
N ILE A 27 -9.70 -2.32 -8.84
CA ILE A 27 -8.94 -1.28 -8.15
C ILE A 27 -8.33 -1.91 -6.90
N PHE A 28 -7.01 -2.00 -6.94
CA PHE A 28 -6.21 -2.42 -5.80
C PHE A 28 -6.40 -1.44 -4.64
N ASN A 29 -6.36 -1.95 -3.42
CA ASN A 29 -6.26 -1.09 -2.26
C ASN A 29 -4.90 -0.38 -2.28
N LEU A 30 -4.93 0.95 -2.35
CA LEU A 30 -3.71 1.77 -2.42
C LEU A 30 -2.80 1.52 -1.22
N CYS A 31 -3.35 1.36 -0.02
CA CYS A 31 -2.57 1.08 1.19
C CYS A 31 -1.82 -0.25 1.08
N ASP A 32 -2.45 -1.28 0.52
CA ASP A 32 -1.82 -2.57 0.32
C ASP A 32 -0.70 -2.48 -0.72
N ARG A 33 -0.91 -1.71 -1.81
CA ARG A 33 0.14 -1.47 -2.82
C ARG A 33 1.31 -0.67 -2.28
N ILE A 34 1.06 0.32 -1.43
CA ILE A 34 2.12 1.08 -0.75
C ILE A 34 2.92 0.14 0.17
N ARG A 35 2.25 -0.73 0.93
CA ARG A 35 2.90 -1.71 1.80
C ARG A 35 3.74 -2.70 0.99
N GLU A 36 3.18 -3.25 -0.07
CA GLU A 36 3.88 -4.16 -0.99
C GLU A 36 5.13 -3.50 -1.57
N TYR A 37 5.01 -2.27 -2.07
CA TYR A 37 6.15 -1.53 -2.62
C TYR A 37 7.25 -1.30 -1.59
N ARG A 38 6.89 -0.91 -0.37
CA ARG A 38 7.84 -0.75 0.74
C ARG A 38 8.57 -2.05 1.04
N ASN A 39 7.84 -3.17 1.12
CA ASN A 39 8.44 -4.49 1.35
C ASN A 39 9.38 -4.88 0.21
N CYS A 40 8.95 -4.74 -1.05
CA CYS A 40 9.80 -5.03 -2.20
C CYS A 40 11.07 -4.17 -2.23
N TRP A 41 10.98 -2.90 -1.81
CA TRP A 41 12.14 -2.03 -1.68
C TRP A 41 13.07 -2.49 -0.55
N LYS A 42 12.53 -2.81 0.64
CA LYS A 42 13.33 -3.36 1.75
C LYS A 42 14.03 -4.66 1.34
N ASP A 43 13.31 -5.60 0.73
CA ASP A 43 13.87 -6.86 0.21
C ASP A 43 14.95 -6.64 -0.85
N HIS A 44 14.78 -5.62 -1.70
CA HIS A 44 15.77 -5.25 -2.71
C HIS A 44 17.03 -4.70 -2.06
N VAL A 45 16.89 -3.79 -1.10
CA VAL A 45 18.01 -3.24 -0.32
C VAL A 45 18.72 -4.34 0.45
N GLN A 46 18.00 -5.26 1.07
CA GLN A 46 18.59 -6.35 1.86
C GLN A 46 19.44 -7.31 1.02
N ARG A 47 19.13 -7.46 -0.27
CA ARG A 47 19.91 -8.21 -1.26
C ARG A 47 21.12 -7.45 -1.84
N MET A 48 21.25 -6.15 -1.56
CA MET A 48 22.43 -5.39 -1.99
C MET A 48 23.67 -5.77 -1.18
N THR A 49 24.85 -5.51 -1.75
CA THR A 49 26.14 -5.66 -1.06
C THR A 49 26.26 -4.68 0.12
N ASP A 50 26.88 -5.10 1.22
CA ASP A 50 26.98 -4.33 2.48
C ASP A 50 27.74 -3.00 2.37
N ALA A 51 28.58 -2.85 1.33
CA ALA A 51 29.24 -1.58 1.01
C ALA A 51 28.28 -0.46 0.55
N ARG A 52 27.00 -0.79 0.30
CA ARG A 52 26.00 0.15 -0.20
C ARG A 52 25.36 0.90 0.97
N LEU A 53 25.43 2.22 0.93
CA LEU A 53 24.84 3.09 1.96
C LEU A 53 23.37 2.76 2.33
N PRO A 54 22.46 2.46 1.39
CA PRO A 54 21.09 2.09 1.75
C PRO A 54 20.98 0.84 2.61
N LYS A 55 21.87 -0.14 2.41
CA LYS A 55 21.92 -1.39 3.18
C LYS A 55 22.42 -1.11 4.60
N ALA A 56 23.48 -0.31 4.72
CA ALA A 56 24.02 0.09 6.01
C ALA A 56 23.06 0.94 6.86
N ILE A 57 22.21 1.77 6.22
CA ILE A 57 21.21 2.59 6.92
C ILE A 57 20.00 1.73 7.36
N LEU A 58 19.54 0.81 6.51
CA LEU A 58 18.38 -0.03 6.81
C LEU A 58 18.57 -0.86 8.09
N GLU A 59 19.78 -1.35 8.36
CA GLU A 59 20.10 -2.12 9.57
C GLU A 59 20.02 -1.30 10.86
N VAL A 60 20.00 0.03 10.77
CA VAL A 60 19.90 0.95 11.93
C VAL A 60 18.45 1.28 12.27
N ASP A 61 17.53 1.22 11.29
CA ASP A 61 16.14 1.72 11.43
C ASP A 61 15.12 0.64 11.87
N ASP A 62 15.48 -0.65 11.91
CA ASP A 62 14.54 -1.74 12.27
C ASP A 62 14.03 -1.65 13.74
N ASP A 63 14.62 -0.82 14.60
CA ASP A 63 14.22 -0.63 16.02
C ASP A 63 13.12 0.44 16.26
N ASP A 64 12.83 1.36 15.32
CA ASP A 64 11.98 2.55 15.58
C ASP A 64 10.65 2.63 14.78
N ASP A 65 10.52 1.92 13.65
CA ASP A 65 9.34 1.97 12.77
C ASP A 65 8.05 1.38 13.39
N LEU A 66 8.16 0.53 14.41
CA LEU A 66 7.03 -0.13 15.08
C LEU A 66 6.22 0.83 15.98
N LYS A 67 6.75 2.00 16.35
CA LYS A 67 6.10 2.93 17.29
C LYS A 67 5.25 4.01 16.63
N LEU A 68 5.44 4.30 15.35
CA LEU A 68 4.75 5.40 14.67
C LEU A 68 3.35 5.05 14.14
N PHE A 69 3.02 3.76 14.03
CA PHE A 69 1.75 3.31 13.45
C PHE A 69 0.70 2.86 14.46
N GLU A 70 1.04 2.65 15.73
CA GLU A 70 0.06 2.35 16.79
C GLU A 70 -0.59 3.61 17.38
N MET A 71 -0.14 4.82 17.00
CA MET A 71 -0.68 6.10 17.45
C MET A 71 -1.50 6.85 16.38
N GLY A 72 -2.23 6.13 15.52
CA GLY A 72 -3.06 6.72 14.45
C GLY A 72 -4.41 6.05 14.27
#